data_AF-A0A1F9I7D7-F1
#
_entry.id   AF-A0A1F9I7D7-F1
#
_cell.length_a   1.000
_cell.length_b   1.000
_cell.length_c   1.000
_cell.angle_alpha   90.00
_cell.angle_beta   90.00
_cell.angle_gamma   90.00
#
_symmetry.space_group_name_H-M   'P 1'
#
loop_
_entity.id
_entity.type
_entity.pdbx_description
1 polymer ?
#
loop_
_entity_poly.entity_id
_entity_poly.type
_entity_poly.pdbx_seq_one_letter_code
_entity_poly.pdbx_strand_id
1 'polypeptide(L)'
;KLFEHKESPLWLALRAALAGDEWQVFFGVCDRLLDQLKPFDELITSAEKQLEHLTLLELFSYLSILAYQAFTGEGSDDPSGQLWEVYSRIILRRLRVCPEEDFRLSESRLGQSLKRHLSPIIFPESASPDLAACRENLEWLAVLIAATQERIDYEGSIDWFCFDPECRYQLKQGESVIYNQSVAGTERWQRTGRKSDLLWHYWMNRAVQAFIDSGMAEQIIGLPENHELNQLAYIKAVRSQLQLQQIYGLGDRISLSDGSQVQLHHVLLASELTSVFFQKEFIQPFQDHFRESGVLAQALCRLAMDGVISGENRFPMTWSEEQEKIRRITGWTVCEEHPKGSADSAKAILTFWTSDLKALSQQLKQQPRTPAPRLYEKPFYKIGRYSFQFPWVGAKQNNLTAAINNLRRVNARRADMQAETQRVELALAESLRQRGFAVEVGYRPLATAEDDAGEVDLICHQGGVVLLLEVKSGYIRSTTHEVWLHRTNTLRKAAWQVRRKQVAVLSALMTDQELRARLGYHGQQPEADLRAWIVDTSIEFDGQSVDGFRVLSRETLEIILRDEKHLLRPLDQLDEDDPCTLFPDGFTADRLVEVAESGELWRDIC
;
A
#
# COMPACT_ATOMS: atom_id res chain seq x y z
N LYS A 1 -22.88 2.26 1.35
CA LYS A 1 -23.60 3.45 0.85
C LYS A 1 -25.07 3.09 0.74
N LEU A 2 -26.00 3.96 1.15
CA LEU A 2 -27.41 3.56 1.37
C LEU A 2 -28.13 3.14 0.07
N PHE A 3 -27.99 3.93 -1.01
CA PHE A 3 -28.75 3.72 -2.25
C PHE A 3 -28.36 2.45 -3.01
N GLU A 4 -27.14 1.93 -2.81
CA GLU A 4 -26.72 0.63 -3.37
C GLU A 4 -27.57 -0.54 -2.84
N HIS A 5 -28.22 -0.37 -1.68
CA HIS A 5 -29.16 -1.33 -1.12
C HIS A 5 -30.59 -0.90 -1.41
N LYS A 6 -31.04 -1.09 -2.66
CA LYS A 6 -32.38 -0.66 -3.13
C LYS A 6 -33.54 -1.18 -2.26
N GLU A 7 -33.38 -2.35 -1.66
CA GLU A 7 -34.37 -2.98 -0.77
C GLU A 7 -34.24 -2.58 0.71
N SER A 8 -33.32 -1.67 1.05
CA SER A 8 -33.16 -1.21 2.43
C SER A 8 -34.43 -0.48 2.90
N PRO A 9 -35.01 -0.83 4.06
CA PRO A 9 -36.18 -0.14 4.59
C PRO A 9 -35.98 1.37 4.72
N LEU A 10 -34.77 1.80 5.08
CA LEU A 10 -34.42 3.21 5.18
C LEU A 10 -34.42 3.90 3.81
N TRP A 11 -33.90 3.24 2.77
CA TRP A 11 -33.90 3.79 1.42
C TRP A 11 -35.32 3.92 0.86
N LEU A 12 -36.13 2.89 1.04
CA LEU A 12 -37.54 2.89 0.63
C LEU A 12 -38.34 3.98 1.37
N ALA A 13 -38.10 4.14 2.68
CA ALA A 13 -38.74 5.19 3.47
C ALA A 13 -38.34 6.60 3.01
N LEU A 14 -37.06 6.84 2.72
CA LEU A 14 -36.60 8.13 2.18
C LEU A 14 -37.24 8.44 0.82
N ARG A 15 -37.34 7.46 -0.08
CA ARG A 15 -38.01 7.61 -1.38
C ARG A 15 -39.49 7.91 -1.26
N ALA A 16 -40.17 7.34 -0.27
CA ALA A 16 -41.60 7.58 -0.06
C ALA A 16 -41.86 8.95 0.61
N ALA A 17 -40.97 9.39 1.49
CA ALA A 17 -41.15 10.60 2.30
C ALA A 17 -40.66 11.88 1.64
N LEU A 18 -39.59 11.81 0.82
CA LEU A 18 -38.98 12.98 0.18
C LEU A 18 -39.56 13.20 -1.22
N ALA A 19 -40.28 14.30 -1.39
CA ALA A 19 -40.92 14.70 -2.64
C ALA A 19 -40.40 16.07 -3.12
N GLY A 20 -40.60 16.38 -4.40
CA GLY A 20 -40.14 17.61 -5.05
C GLY A 20 -39.05 17.34 -6.10
N ASP A 21 -38.86 18.31 -7.02
CA ASP A 21 -38.03 18.15 -8.22
C ASP A 21 -36.57 17.80 -7.88
N GLU A 22 -35.99 18.43 -6.85
CA GLU A 22 -34.61 18.17 -6.42
C GLU A 22 -34.41 16.72 -5.95
N TRP A 23 -35.34 16.18 -5.16
CA TRP A 23 -35.28 14.80 -4.68
C TRP A 23 -35.53 13.80 -5.80
N GLN A 24 -36.41 14.12 -6.75
CA GLN A 24 -36.61 13.28 -7.94
C GLN A 24 -35.34 13.21 -8.79
N VAL A 25 -34.65 14.34 -8.97
CA VAL A 25 -33.36 14.37 -9.67
C VAL A 25 -32.32 13.53 -8.91
N PHE A 26 -32.18 13.72 -7.61
CA PHE A 26 -31.26 12.94 -6.78
C PHE A 26 -31.51 11.43 -6.88
N PHE A 27 -32.75 10.98 -6.70
CA PHE A 27 -33.10 9.56 -6.81
C PHE A 27 -32.89 9.01 -8.22
N GLY A 28 -33.16 9.82 -9.25
CA GLY A 28 -32.91 9.46 -10.65
C GLY A 28 -31.42 9.32 -10.97
N VAL A 29 -30.57 10.17 -10.39
CA VAL A 29 -29.10 10.06 -10.47
C VAL A 29 -28.64 8.76 -9.80
N CYS A 30 -29.09 8.48 -8.58
CA CYS A 30 -28.78 7.23 -7.88
C CYS A 30 -29.18 5.99 -8.68
N ASP A 31 -30.37 6.00 -9.30
CA ASP A 31 -30.84 4.90 -10.13
C ASP A 31 -29.96 4.74 -11.38
N ARG A 32 -29.65 5.83 -12.09
CA ARG A 32 -28.78 5.79 -13.27
C ARG A 32 -27.39 5.24 -12.95
N LEU A 33 -26.77 5.69 -11.84
CA LEU A 33 -25.46 5.19 -11.42
C LEU A 33 -25.47 3.68 -11.16
N LEU A 34 -26.54 3.16 -10.54
CA LEU A 34 -26.69 1.73 -10.29
C LEU A 34 -27.05 0.92 -11.53
N ASP A 35 -27.84 1.49 -12.44
CA ASP A 35 -28.25 0.81 -13.65
C ASP A 35 -27.07 0.57 -14.61
N GLN A 36 -26.00 1.40 -14.54
CA GLN A 36 -24.75 1.15 -15.26
C GLN A 36 -24.04 -0.15 -14.83
N LEU A 37 -24.25 -0.62 -13.60
CA LEU A 37 -23.57 -1.82 -13.09
C LEU A 37 -24.15 -3.11 -13.66
N LYS A 38 -25.47 -3.13 -13.94
CA LYS A 38 -26.22 -4.36 -14.25
C LYS A 38 -25.68 -5.14 -15.46
N PRO A 39 -25.40 -4.51 -16.61
CA PRO A 39 -24.91 -5.25 -17.78
C PRO A 39 -23.58 -5.97 -17.49
N PHE A 40 -22.71 -5.34 -16.71
CA PHE A 40 -21.43 -5.94 -16.33
C PHE A 40 -21.59 -7.03 -15.28
N ASP A 41 -22.51 -6.89 -14.31
CA ASP A 41 -22.81 -7.97 -13.37
C ASP A 41 -23.37 -9.22 -14.09
N GLU A 42 -24.21 -9.03 -15.11
CA GLU A 42 -24.72 -10.11 -15.96
C GLU A 42 -23.61 -10.76 -16.80
N LEU A 43 -22.75 -9.96 -17.44
CA LEU A 43 -21.60 -10.46 -18.21
C LEU A 43 -20.60 -11.22 -17.33
N ILE A 44 -20.28 -10.71 -16.14
CA ILE A 44 -19.42 -11.38 -15.16
C ILE A 44 -20.03 -12.73 -14.79
N THR A 45 -21.31 -12.76 -14.43
CA THR A 45 -22.00 -14.00 -14.05
C THR A 45 -22.00 -15.02 -15.20
N SER A 46 -22.24 -14.56 -16.43
CA SER A 46 -22.18 -15.41 -17.62
C SER A 46 -20.79 -15.97 -17.86
N ALA A 47 -19.75 -15.14 -17.82
CA ALA A 47 -18.37 -15.57 -18.05
C ALA A 47 -17.87 -16.51 -16.93
N GLU A 48 -18.19 -16.22 -15.66
CA GLU A 48 -17.88 -17.10 -14.52
C GLU A 48 -18.51 -18.48 -14.67
N LYS A 49 -19.74 -18.56 -15.22
CA LYS A 49 -20.41 -19.83 -15.51
C LYS A 49 -19.69 -20.63 -16.61
N GLN A 50 -19.24 -19.98 -17.68
CA GLN A 50 -18.50 -20.67 -18.74
C GLN A 50 -17.15 -21.21 -18.25
N LEU A 51 -16.53 -20.50 -17.29
CA LEU A 51 -15.26 -20.85 -16.69
C LEU A 51 -15.39 -21.71 -15.42
N GLU A 52 -16.60 -22.14 -15.04
CA GLU A 52 -16.84 -22.80 -13.74
C GLU A 52 -16.05 -24.11 -13.59
N HIS A 53 -15.84 -24.79 -14.72
CA HIS A 53 -15.15 -26.06 -14.85
C HIS A 53 -13.63 -25.98 -14.59
N LEU A 54 -13.04 -24.78 -14.65
CA LEU A 54 -11.62 -24.58 -14.40
C LEU A 54 -11.31 -24.63 -12.91
N THR A 55 -10.29 -25.37 -12.51
CA THR A 55 -9.73 -25.31 -11.15
C THR A 55 -9.05 -23.95 -10.90
N LEU A 56 -8.77 -23.66 -9.62
CA LEU A 56 -8.01 -22.45 -9.25
C LEU A 56 -6.65 -22.34 -9.97
N LEU A 57 -5.93 -23.44 -10.12
CA LEU A 57 -4.65 -23.49 -10.85
C LEU A 57 -4.80 -23.13 -12.33
N GLU A 58 -5.86 -23.63 -12.96
CA GLU A 58 -6.13 -23.40 -14.38
C GLU A 58 -6.53 -21.95 -14.62
N LEU A 59 -7.39 -21.39 -13.76
CA LEU A 59 -7.70 -19.97 -13.78
C LEU A 59 -6.44 -19.11 -13.67
N PHE A 60 -5.53 -19.43 -12.73
CA PHE A 60 -4.26 -18.70 -12.58
C PHE A 60 -3.37 -18.81 -13.82
N SER A 61 -3.36 -19.96 -14.48
CA SER A 61 -2.60 -20.19 -15.71
C SER A 61 -3.08 -19.26 -16.83
N TYR A 62 -4.40 -19.20 -17.06
CA TYR A 62 -4.97 -18.31 -18.09
C TYR A 62 -4.84 -16.82 -17.74
N LEU A 63 -5.09 -16.44 -16.48
CA LEU A 63 -4.88 -15.06 -16.01
C LEU A 63 -3.43 -14.62 -16.24
N SER A 64 -2.47 -15.49 -15.95
CA SER A 64 -1.05 -15.18 -16.12
C SER A 64 -0.67 -15.00 -17.58
N ILE A 65 -1.26 -15.74 -18.53
CA ILE A 65 -1.03 -15.52 -19.96
C ILE A 65 -1.55 -14.13 -20.38
N LEU A 66 -2.78 -13.78 -19.99
CA LEU A 66 -3.38 -12.49 -20.34
C LEU A 66 -2.64 -11.32 -19.68
N ALA A 67 -2.10 -11.51 -18.46
CA ALA A 67 -1.28 -10.50 -17.80
C ALA A 67 -0.09 -10.03 -18.66
N TYR A 68 0.50 -10.93 -19.44
CA TYR A 68 1.66 -10.59 -20.26
C TYR A 68 1.34 -9.66 -21.43
N GLN A 69 0.06 -9.49 -21.79
CA GLN A 69 -0.36 -8.51 -22.79
C GLN A 69 0.02 -7.08 -22.38
N ALA A 70 0.03 -6.77 -21.08
CA ALA A 70 0.43 -5.46 -20.56
C ALA A 70 1.91 -5.11 -20.84
N PHE A 71 2.76 -6.09 -21.18
CA PHE A 71 4.18 -5.85 -21.46
C PHE A 71 4.51 -5.88 -22.97
N THR A 72 3.49 -5.86 -23.84
CA THR A 72 3.68 -5.93 -25.30
C THR A 72 3.90 -4.57 -25.96
N GLY A 73 3.51 -3.46 -25.32
CA GLY A 73 3.70 -2.09 -25.84
C GLY A 73 4.94 -1.39 -25.28
N GLU A 74 5.56 -0.51 -26.07
CA GLU A 74 6.58 0.43 -25.57
C GLU A 74 5.89 1.45 -24.63
N GLY A 75 6.31 1.49 -23.36
CA GLY A 75 5.78 2.44 -22.39
C GLY A 75 4.45 2.06 -21.72
N SER A 76 3.95 0.84 -21.91
CA SER A 76 2.82 0.30 -21.13
C SER A 76 3.28 -0.11 -19.73
N ASP A 77 3.76 0.87 -18.96
CA ASP A 77 3.64 0.78 -17.51
C ASP A 77 2.17 1.10 -17.23
N ASP A 78 1.36 0.13 -16.81
CA ASP A 78 0.21 0.44 -15.95
C ASP A 78 0.82 0.76 -14.59
N PRO A 79 1.21 2.02 -14.32
CA PRO A 79 1.97 2.36 -13.11
C PRO A 79 1.02 2.31 -11.89
N SER A 80 -0.29 2.24 -12.15
CA SER A 80 -1.37 2.31 -11.18
C SER A 80 -1.82 0.94 -10.68
N GLY A 81 -1.44 -0.15 -11.35
CA GLY A 81 -1.87 -1.50 -10.99
C GLY A 81 -3.39 -1.69 -11.09
N GLN A 82 -4.07 -0.94 -11.94
CA GLN A 82 -5.54 -1.04 -12.14
C GLN A 82 -5.94 -2.46 -12.55
N LEU A 83 -5.16 -3.08 -13.45
CA LEU A 83 -5.39 -4.48 -13.82
C LEU A 83 -5.20 -5.45 -12.64
N TRP A 84 -4.38 -5.12 -11.66
CA TRP A 84 -4.17 -5.98 -10.49
C TRP A 84 -5.38 -5.97 -9.56
N GLU A 85 -6.14 -4.88 -9.49
CA GLU A 85 -7.40 -4.85 -8.75
C GLU A 85 -8.44 -5.77 -9.41
N VAL A 86 -8.55 -5.73 -10.73
CA VAL A 86 -9.39 -6.65 -11.51
C VAL A 86 -9.04 -8.10 -11.22
N TYR A 87 -7.75 -8.44 -11.31
CA TYR A 87 -7.28 -9.81 -11.13
C TYR A 87 -7.50 -10.25 -9.68
N SER A 88 -7.21 -9.37 -8.71
CA SER A 88 -7.53 -9.60 -7.30
C SER A 88 -9.02 -9.89 -7.11
N ARG A 89 -9.91 -9.12 -7.73
CA ARG A 89 -11.36 -9.31 -7.62
C ARG A 89 -11.81 -10.66 -8.19
N ILE A 90 -11.31 -11.05 -9.35
CA ILE A 90 -11.61 -12.34 -9.99
C ILE A 90 -11.13 -13.50 -9.10
N ILE A 91 -9.88 -13.43 -8.61
CA ILE A 91 -9.30 -14.46 -7.74
C ILE A 91 -10.10 -14.60 -6.44
N LEU A 92 -10.45 -13.48 -5.79
CA LEU A 92 -11.24 -13.50 -4.55
C LEU A 92 -12.65 -14.03 -4.77
N ARG A 93 -13.28 -13.74 -5.92
CA ARG A 93 -14.56 -14.35 -6.30
C ARG A 93 -14.42 -15.86 -6.47
N ARG A 94 -13.39 -16.34 -7.18
CA ARG A 94 -13.12 -17.79 -7.32
C ARG A 94 -12.89 -18.47 -5.97
N LEU A 95 -12.12 -17.87 -5.06
CA LEU A 95 -11.84 -18.44 -3.73
C LEU A 95 -13.09 -18.60 -2.86
N ARG A 96 -14.13 -17.80 -3.09
CA ARG A 96 -15.42 -17.92 -2.37
C ARG A 96 -16.21 -19.15 -2.80
N VAL A 97 -16.02 -19.66 -4.02
CA VAL A 97 -16.83 -20.74 -4.59
C VAL A 97 -16.05 -22.02 -4.87
N CYS A 98 -14.71 -21.97 -4.98
CA CYS A 98 -13.91 -23.14 -5.35
C CYS A 98 -14.02 -24.28 -4.33
N PRO A 99 -14.00 -25.55 -4.76
CA PRO A 99 -14.06 -26.70 -3.86
C PRO A 99 -12.75 -26.91 -3.10
N GLU A 100 -12.76 -27.74 -2.04
CA GLU A 100 -11.53 -28.06 -1.30
C GLU A 100 -10.51 -28.83 -2.17
N GLU A 101 -10.99 -29.53 -3.20
CA GLU A 101 -10.15 -30.31 -4.11
C GLU A 101 -9.15 -29.46 -4.89
N ASP A 102 -9.48 -28.19 -5.17
CA ASP A 102 -8.59 -27.23 -5.84
C ASP A 102 -7.27 -27.01 -5.05
N PHE A 103 -7.28 -27.24 -3.73
CA PHE A 103 -6.10 -27.10 -2.88
C PHE A 103 -5.29 -28.40 -2.75
N ARG A 104 -5.77 -29.52 -3.31
CA ARG A 104 -5.10 -30.84 -3.26
C ARG A 104 -4.27 -31.06 -4.53
N LEU A 105 -3.17 -30.31 -4.64
CA LEU A 105 -2.22 -30.42 -5.75
C LEU A 105 -1.15 -31.49 -5.48
N SER A 106 -1.06 -32.48 -6.37
CA SER A 106 0.07 -33.38 -6.51
C SER A 106 0.89 -33.00 -7.75
N GLU A 107 2.11 -33.51 -7.85
CA GLU A 107 2.95 -33.30 -9.04
C GLU A 107 2.26 -33.78 -10.33
N SER A 108 1.61 -34.95 -10.27
CA SER A 108 0.84 -35.49 -11.40
C SER A 108 -0.32 -34.57 -11.80
N ARG A 109 -1.09 -34.05 -10.83
CA ARG A 109 -2.20 -33.12 -11.11
C ARG A 109 -1.71 -31.81 -11.71
N LEU A 110 -0.63 -31.26 -11.16
CA LEU A 110 0.01 -30.05 -11.68
C LEU A 110 0.48 -30.27 -13.13
N GLY A 111 1.24 -31.33 -13.39
CA GLY A 111 1.73 -31.65 -14.73
C GLY A 111 0.61 -31.89 -15.74
N GLN A 112 -0.45 -32.61 -15.36
CA GLN A 112 -1.60 -32.84 -16.23
C GLN A 112 -2.35 -31.55 -16.55
N SER A 113 -2.55 -30.69 -15.55
CA SER A 113 -3.23 -29.41 -15.72
C SER A 113 -2.43 -28.48 -16.64
N LEU A 114 -1.13 -28.33 -16.41
CA LEU A 114 -0.25 -27.53 -17.27
C LEU A 114 -0.19 -28.06 -18.70
N LYS A 115 -0.11 -29.39 -18.88
CA LYS A 115 -0.12 -30.02 -20.19
C LYS A 115 -1.41 -29.72 -20.97
N ARG A 116 -2.56 -29.69 -20.28
CA ARG A 116 -3.86 -29.47 -20.91
C ARG A 116 -4.19 -28.00 -21.14
N HIS A 117 -3.83 -27.13 -20.20
CA HIS A 117 -4.33 -25.75 -20.15
C HIS A 117 -3.28 -24.68 -20.46
N LEU A 118 -1.98 -25.00 -20.37
CA LEU A 118 -0.91 -24.04 -20.61
C LEU A 118 -0.07 -24.41 -21.84
N SER A 119 0.30 -25.70 -21.96
CA SER A 119 1.15 -26.18 -23.06
C SER A 119 0.59 -25.90 -24.45
N PRO A 120 -0.72 -26.06 -24.75
CA PRO A 120 -1.22 -25.79 -26.11
C PRO A 120 -1.08 -24.32 -26.53
N ILE A 121 -1.07 -23.41 -25.56
CA ILE A 121 -1.00 -21.96 -25.79
C ILE A 121 0.45 -21.53 -26.01
N ILE A 122 1.36 -22.05 -25.19
CA ILE A 122 2.79 -21.70 -25.21
C ILE A 122 3.53 -22.47 -26.31
N PHE A 123 3.20 -23.74 -26.52
CA PHE A 123 3.81 -24.61 -27.53
C PHE A 123 2.75 -25.04 -28.54
N PRO A 124 2.28 -24.13 -29.42
CA PRO A 124 1.23 -24.47 -30.37
C PRO A 124 1.76 -25.46 -31.41
N GLU A 125 1.28 -26.70 -31.32
CA GLU A 125 1.37 -27.66 -32.43
C GLU A 125 0.22 -27.43 -33.43
N SER A 126 0.15 -28.21 -34.51
CA SER A 126 -0.99 -28.18 -35.44
C SER A 126 -2.34 -28.27 -34.72
N ALA A 127 -3.39 -27.67 -35.29
CA ALA A 127 -4.71 -27.52 -34.65
C ALA A 127 -5.17 -28.79 -33.89
N SER A 128 -5.24 -28.68 -32.56
CA SER A 128 -5.71 -29.73 -31.66
C SER A 128 -7.01 -29.31 -30.96
N PRO A 129 -7.87 -30.26 -30.54
CA PRO A 129 -9.06 -29.97 -29.74
C PRO A 129 -8.74 -29.22 -28.45
N ASP A 130 -7.61 -29.53 -27.80
CA ASP A 130 -7.16 -28.86 -26.58
C ASP A 130 -6.81 -27.38 -26.82
N LEU A 131 -6.20 -27.05 -27.97
CA LEU A 131 -5.93 -25.66 -28.35
C LEU A 131 -7.22 -24.86 -28.58
N ALA A 132 -8.23 -25.47 -29.19
CA ALA A 132 -9.54 -24.84 -29.38
C ALA A 132 -10.22 -24.52 -28.03
N ALA A 133 -10.23 -25.48 -27.11
CA ALA A 133 -10.76 -25.27 -25.76
C ALA A 133 -9.97 -24.21 -24.98
N CYS A 134 -8.64 -24.19 -25.11
CA CYS A 134 -7.81 -23.14 -24.49
C CYS A 134 -8.13 -21.75 -25.04
N ARG A 135 -8.38 -21.62 -26.34
CA ARG A 135 -8.78 -20.36 -26.97
C ARG A 135 -10.12 -19.87 -26.43
N GLU A 136 -11.12 -20.75 -26.38
CA GLU A 136 -12.43 -20.42 -25.82
C GLU A 136 -12.33 -19.96 -24.36
N ASN A 137 -11.51 -20.65 -23.54
CA ASN A 137 -11.26 -20.23 -22.15
C ASN A 137 -10.58 -18.85 -22.05
N LEU A 138 -9.61 -18.55 -22.93
CA LEU A 138 -8.99 -17.24 -22.98
C LEU A 138 -9.98 -16.14 -23.39
N GLU A 139 -10.87 -16.42 -24.35
CA GLU A 139 -11.91 -15.49 -24.80
C GLU A 139 -12.90 -15.18 -23.66
N TRP A 140 -13.42 -16.20 -22.98
CA TRP A 140 -14.30 -15.99 -21.83
C TRP A 140 -13.61 -15.29 -20.66
N LEU A 141 -12.33 -15.59 -20.42
CA LEU A 141 -11.57 -14.90 -19.39
C LEU A 141 -11.29 -13.44 -19.74
N ALA A 142 -11.03 -13.12 -21.01
CA ALA A 142 -10.90 -11.74 -21.48
C ALA A 142 -12.22 -10.96 -21.30
N VAL A 143 -13.37 -11.59 -21.58
CA VAL A 143 -14.70 -11.02 -21.28
C VAL A 143 -14.86 -10.79 -19.77
N LEU A 144 -14.47 -11.74 -18.94
CA LEU A 144 -14.54 -11.59 -17.48
C LEU A 144 -13.66 -10.44 -16.97
N ILE A 145 -12.43 -10.30 -17.48
CA ILE A 145 -11.52 -9.21 -17.13
C ILE A 145 -12.12 -7.87 -17.54
N ALA A 146 -12.54 -7.72 -18.79
CA ALA A 146 -13.10 -6.48 -19.31
C ALA A 146 -14.38 -6.07 -18.56
N ALA A 147 -15.30 -7.01 -18.34
CA ALA A 147 -16.53 -6.73 -17.58
C ALA A 147 -16.23 -6.39 -16.11
N THR A 148 -15.24 -7.03 -15.51
CA THR A 148 -14.82 -6.71 -14.12
C THR A 148 -14.15 -5.34 -14.04
N GLN A 149 -13.33 -4.95 -15.01
CA GLN A 149 -12.71 -3.62 -15.10
C GLN A 149 -13.78 -2.54 -15.17
N GLU A 150 -14.68 -2.61 -16.16
CA GLU A 150 -15.79 -1.66 -16.31
C GLU A 150 -16.63 -1.59 -15.03
N ARG A 151 -16.93 -2.75 -14.43
CA ARG A 151 -17.70 -2.82 -13.19
C ARG A 151 -16.99 -2.10 -12.03
N ILE A 152 -15.66 -2.16 -11.94
CA ILE A 152 -14.85 -1.43 -10.94
C ILE A 152 -14.82 0.07 -11.28
N ASP A 153 -14.71 0.45 -12.55
CA ASP A 153 -14.71 1.86 -12.96
C ASP A 153 -16.04 2.56 -12.62
N TYR A 154 -17.17 1.87 -12.79
CA TYR A 154 -18.46 2.37 -12.33
C TYR A 154 -18.62 2.34 -10.80
N GLU A 155 -17.98 1.41 -10.07
CA GLU A 155 -17.84 1.53 -8.60
C GLU A 155 -17.09 2.81 -8.23
N GLY A 156 -16.03 3.13 -8.97
CA GLY A 156 -15.27 4.37 -8.85
C GLY A 156 -16.12 5.63 -9.09
N SER A 157 -17.04 5.59 -10.06
CA SER A 157 -18.01 6.67 -10.30
C SER A 157 -19.00 6.84 -9.14
N ILE A 158 -19.41 5.74 -8.52
CA ILE A 158 -20.24 5.77 -7.31
C ILE A 158 -19.45 6.32 -6.12
N ASP A 159 -18.20 5.90 -5.94
CA ASP A 159 -17.30 6.45 -4.93
C ASP A 159 -17.10 7.95 -5.13
N TRP A 160 -16.88 8.39 -6.38
CA TRP A 160 -16.77 9.78 -6.75
C TRP A 160 -18.02 10.57 -6.34
N PHE A 161 -19.21 10.08 -6.71
CA PHE A 161 -20.49 10.68 -6.29
C PHE A 161 -20.67 10.74 -4.76
N CYS A 162 -20.22 9.72 -4.03
CA CYS A 162 -20.43 9.63 -2.58
C CYS A 162 -19.43 10.45 -1.77
N PHE A 163 -18.19 10.58 -2.25
CA PHE A 163 -17.06 10.93 -1.39
C PHE A 163 -16.27 12.15 -1.86
N ASP A 164 -16.42 12.60 -3.09
CA ASP A 164 -15.81 13.85 -3.56
C ASP A 164 -16.73 15.04 -3.22
N PRO A 165 -16.29 15.98 -2.35
CA PRO A 165 -17.09 17.15 -1.99
C PRO A 165 -17.33 18.13 -3.14
N GLU A 166 -16.56 18.05 -4.23
CA GLU A 166 -16.73 18.88 -5.44
C GLU A 166 -17.67 18.26 -6.46
N CYS A 167 -18.03 16.98 -6.27
CA CYS A 167 -18.94 16.28 -7.17
C CYS A 167 -20.35 16.89 -7.11
N ARG A 168 -20.90 17.15 -8.28
CA ARG A 168 -22.26 17.62 -8.54
C ARG A 168 -22.91 16.67 -9.52
N TYR A 169 -24.22 16.76 -9.63
CA TYR A 169 -25.00 15.87 -10.47
C TYR A 169 -26.07 16.62 -11.26
N GLN A 170 -26.51 16.00 -12.35
CA GLN A 170 -27.55 16.52 -13.24
C GLN A 170 -28.21 15.39 -14.05
N LEU A 171 -29.40 15.64 -14.58
CA LEU A 171 -30.11 14.73 -15.49
C LEU A 171 -30.41 15.41 -16.81
N LYS A 172 -29.37 15.71 -17.58
CA LYS A 172 -29.48 16.23 -18.95
C LYS A 172 -29.23 15.12 -19.97
N GLN A 173 -29.88 15.19 -21.12
CA GLN A 173 -29.71 14.19 -22.18
C GLN A 173 -28.35 14.38 -22.86
N GLY A 174 -27.58 13.30 -23.01
CA GLY A 174 -26.27 13.32 -23.68
C GLY A 174 -25.10 13.86 -22.85
N GLU A 175 -25.36 14.32 -21.61
CA GLU A 175 -24.32 14.78 -20.69
C GLU A 175 -24.07 13.77 -19.56
N SER A 176 -22.88 13.83 -18.95
CA SER A 176 -22.56 13.03 -17.77
C SER A 176 -23.52 13.34 -16.62
N VAL A 177 -23.89 12.29 -15.88
CA VAL A 177 -24.79 12.38 -14.71
C VAL A 177 -24.08 13.02 -13.52
N ILE A 178 -22.76 12.89 -13.44
CA ILE A 178 -21.90 13.46 -12.41
C ILE A 178 -20.75 14.27 -13.03
N TYR A 179 -20.36 15.35 -12.37
CA TYR A 179 -19.27 16.23 -12.80
C TYR A 179 -18.72 16.99 -11.59
N ASN A 180 -17.48 17.47 -11.68
CA ASN A 180 -16.94 18.35 -10.64
C ASN A 180 -17.27 19.82 -10.93
N GLN A 181 -17.69 20.54 -9.89
CA GLN A 181 -17.95 21.97 -9.98
C GLN A 181 -16.67 22.79 -10.24
N SER A 182 -15.50 22.22 -9.88
CA SER A 182 -14.20 22.86 -10.02
C SER A 182 -13.10 21.83 -10.30
N VAL A 183 -11.89 22.28 -10.58
CA VAL A 183 -10.71 21.41 -10.73
C VAL A 183 -9.85 21.33 -9.46
N ALA A 184 -10.25 22.02 -8.37
CA ALA A 184 -9.42 22.16 -7.18
C ALA A 184 -9.18 20.81 -6.46
N GLY A 185 -10.14 19.89 -6.48
CA GLY A 185 -9.96 18.51 -6.01
C GLY A 185 -8.87 17.76 -6.79
N THR A 186 -8.90 17.87 -8.12
CA THR A 186 -7.91 17.25 -9.02
C THR A 186 -6.52 17.85 -8.82
N GLU A 187 -6.40 19.18 -8.77
CA GLU A 187 -5.12 19.85 -8.49
C GLU A 187 -4.55 19.46 -7.13
N ARG A 188 -5.41 19.32 -6.11
CA ARG A 188 -4.99 18.86 -4.79
C ARG A 188 -4.45 17.44 -4.84
N TRP A 189 -5.12 16.54 -5.56
CA TRP A 189 -4.66 15.16 -5.73
C TRP A 189 -3.31 15.10 -6.45
N GLN A 190 -3.13 15.90 -7.51
CA GLN A 190 -1.84 16.02 -8.21
C GLN A 190 -0.73 16.59 -7.32
N ARG A 191 -1.04 17.57 -6.45
CA ARG A 191 -0.10 18.07 -5.44
C ARG A 191 0.29 16.97 -4.45
N THR A 192 -0.67 16.19 -3.96
CA THR A 192 -0.39 15.04 -3.08
C THR A 192 0.51 14.02 -3.76
N GLY A 193 0.26 13.69 -5.04
CA GLY A 193 1.13 12.80 -5.82
C GLY A 193 2.57 13.31 -5.90
N ARG A 194 2.75 14.60 -6.24
CA ARG A 194 4.08 15.23 -6.28
C ARG A 194 4.78 15.21 -4.91
N LYS A 195 4.06 15.45 -3.82
CA LYS A 195 4.62 15.29 -2.45
C LYS A 195 5.10 13.86 -2.22
N SER A 196 4.31 12.84 -2.59
CA SER A 196 4.71 11.44 -2.47
C SER A 196 5.98 11.11 -3.26
N ASP A 197 6.11 11.63 -4.48
CA ASP A 197 7.31 11.44 -5.31
C ASP A 197 8.53 12.09 -4.65
N LEU A 198 8.41 13.31 -4.13
CA LEU A 198 9.50 13.98 -3.42
C LEU A 198 9.91 13.24 -2.13
N LEU A 199 8.95 12.74 -1.36
CA LEU A 199 9.23 11.92 -0.18
C LEU A 199 9.97 10.63 -0.54
N TRP A 200 9.65 10.02 -1.70
CA TRP A 200 10.38 8.87 -2.19
C TRP A 200 11.86 9.20 -2.40
N HIS A 201 12.16 10.35 -3.03
CA HIS A 201 13.53 10.83 -3.24
C HIS A 201 14.26 11.11 -1.92
N TYR A 202 13.60 11.78 -0.97
CA TYR A 202 14.17 12.04 0.35
C TYR A 202 14.67 10.77 1.03
N TRP A 203 13.83 9.74 1.12
CA TRP A 203 14.24 8.48 1.72
C TRP A 203 15.32 7.76 0.92
N MET A 204 15.27 7.85 -0.42
CA MET A 204 16.27 7.23 -1.29
C MET A 204 17.65 7.86 -1.07
N ASN A 205 17.72 9.19 -1.01
CA ASN A 205 18.97 9.92 -0.75
C ASN A 205 19.55 9.55 0.62
N ARG A 206 18.72 9.48 1.66
CA ARG A 206 19.15 8.99 2.98
C ARG A 206 19.64 7.55 2.97
N ALA A 207 19.01 6.69 2.16
CA ALA A 207 19.41 5.29 2.04
C ALA A 207 20.75 5.11 1.34
N VAL A 208 21.03 5.92 0.31
CA VAL A 208 22.34 5.94 -0.36
C VAL A 208 23.43 6.31 0.65
N GLN A 209 23.21 7.36 1.45
CA GLN A 209 24.17 7.75 2.49
C GLN A 209 24.39 6.63 3.52
N ALA A 210 23.30 6.06 4.05
CA ALA A 210 23.40 4.95 5.01
C ALA A 210 24.10 3.70 4.44
N PHE A 211 23.92 3.44 3.15
CA PHE A 211 24.58 2.33 2.44
C PHE A 211 26.09 2.57 2.25
N ILE A 212 26.49 3.82 1.99
CA ILE A 212 27.90 4.22 1.94
C ILE A 212 28.53 4.11 3.33
N ASP A 213 27.87 4.67 4.34
CA ASP A 213 28.35 4.70 5.73
C ASP A 213 28.49 3.29 6.33
N SER A 214 27.69 2.32 5.86
CA SER A 214 27.82 0.92 6.28
C SER A 214 29.00 0.19 5.62
N GLY A 215 29.76 0.84 4.73
CA GLY A 215 30.86 0.23 3.98
C GLY A 215 30.42 -0.79 2.93
N MET A 216 29.12 -0.85 2.62
CA MET A 216 28.59 -1.82 1.65
C MET A 216 28.84 -1.37 0.20
N ALA A 217 29.10 -0.08 -0.04
CA ALA A 217 29.43 0.46 -1.35
C ALA A 217 30.69 -0.18 -1.97
N GLU A 218 31.62 -0.64 -1.14
CA GLU A 218 32.88 -1.28 -1.58
C GLU A 218 32.74 -2.81 -1.74
N GLN A 219 31.59 -3.39 -1.41
CA GLN A 219 31.38 -4.83 -1.40
C GLN A 219 30.64 -5.32 -2.64
N ILE A 220 31.08 -6.46 -3.18
CA ILE A 220 30.34 -7.17 -4.23
C ILE A 220 29.13 -7.87 -3.60
N ILE A 221 27.95 -7.51 -4.07
CA ILE A 221 26.67 -8.07 -3.58
C ILE A 221 26.18 -9.15 -4.56
N GLY A 222 26.30 -10.41 -4.14
CA GLY A 222 25.96 -11.56 -4.97
C GLY A 222 27.04 -11.88 -6.01
N LEU A 223 26.64 -12.40 -7.17
CA LEU A 223 27.57 -12.65 -8.27
C LEU A 223 27.97 -11.33 -8.96
N PRO A 224 29.21 -11.20 -9.47
CA PRO A 224 29.69 -9.97 -10.11
C PRO A 224 28.76 -9.43 -11.22
N GLU A 225 28.22 -10.32 -12.06
CA GLU A 225 27.29 -9.98 -13.15
C GLU A 225 25.90 -9.51 -12.69
N ASN A 226 25.59 -9.65 -11.39
CA ASN A 226 24.34 -9.21 -10.78
C ASN A 226 24.56 -8.03 -9.82
N HIS A 227 25.81 -7.61 -9.59
CA HIS A 227 26.18 -6.68 -8.54
C HIS A 227 25.39 -5.37 -8.59
N GLU A 228 25.34 -4.70 -9.74
CA GLU A 228 24.71 -3.38 -9.88
C GLU A 228 23.22 -3.42 -9.53
N LEU A 229 22.48 -4.42 -10.05
CA LEU A 229 21.06 -4.58 -9.77
C LEU A 229 20.82 -4.98 -8.31
N ASN A 230 21.66 -5.85 -7.75
CA ASN A 230 21.58 -6.24 -6.34
C ASN A 230 21.90 -5.08 -5.40
N GLN A 231 22.85 -4.22 -5.77
CA GLN A 231 23.19 -3.01 -5.03
C GLN A 231 22.00 -2.06 -4.98
N LEU A 232 21.35 -1.81 -6.11
CA LEU A 232 20.14 -0.99 -6.15
C LEU A 232 19.01 -1.60 -5.29
N ALA A 233 18.80 -2.92 -5.36
CA ALA A 233 17.83 -3.62 -4.51
C ALA A 233 18.15 -3.47 -3.02
N TYR A 234 19.44 -3.55 -2.66
CA TYR A 234 19.90 -3.35 -1.29
C TYR A 234 19.62 -1.94 -0.80
N ILE A 235 19.96 -0.91 -1.59
CA ILE A 235 19.69 0.49 -1.25
C ILE A 235 18.17 0.71 -1.07
N LYS A 236 17.32 0.15 -1.94
CA LYS A 236 15.85 0.21 -1.79
C LYS A 236 15.35 -0.48 -0.53
N ALA A 237 15.99 -1.58 -0.10
CA ALA A 237 15.68 -2.25 1.15
C ALA A 237 16.07 -1.39 2.36
N VAL A 238 17.26 -0.77 2.34
CA VAL A 238 17.70 0.21 3.36
C VAL A 238 16.73 1.38 3.43
N ARG A 239 16.35 1.96 2.30
CA ARG A 239 15.33 3.03 2.20
C ARG A 239 14.05 2.66 2.93
N SER A 240 13.50 1.49 2.58
CA SER A 240 12.25 1.01 3.15
C SER A 240 12.39 0.72 4.65
N GLN A 241 13.56 0.22 5.09
CA GLN A 241 13.87 -0.01 6.50
C GLN A 241 13.91 1.29 7.29
N LEU A 242 14.67 2.29 6.82
CA LEU A 242 14.77 3.61 7.47
C LEU A 242 13.39 4.25 7.66
N GLN A 243 12.56 4.23 6.61
CA GLN A 243 11.21 4.77 6.67
C GLN A 243 10.31 3.99 7.64
N LEU A 244 10.33 2.65 7.58
CA LEU A 244 9.51 1.81 8.46
C LEU A 244 9.89 1.95 9.94
N GLN A 245 11.19 2.09 10.24
CA GLN A 245 11.67 2.30 11.60
C GLN A 245 11.29 3.70 12.09
N GLN A 246 11.58 4.75 11.30
CA GLN A 246 11.37 6.13 11.73
C GLN A 246 9.90 6.55 11.78
N ILE A 247 9.09 6.12 10.83
CA ILE A 247 7.71 6.61 10.64
C ILE A 247 6.67 5.64 11.20
N TYR A 248 6.96 4.34 11.13
CA TYR A 248 6.03 3.30 11.56
C TYR A 248 6.49 2.58 12.84
N GLY A 249 7.61 2.96 13.45
CA GLY A 249 8.04 2.44 14.75
C GLY A 249 8.34 0.94 14.74
N LEU A 250 8.72 0.38 13.59
CA LEU A 250 9.15 -1.02 13.51
C LEU A 250 10.52 -1.18 14.19
N GLY A 251 10.73 -2.32 14.84
CA GLY A 251 12.06 -2.72 15.31
C GLY A 251 12.85 -3.43 14.21
N ASP A 252 14.05 -3.88 14.54
CA ASP A 252 14.90 -4.67 13.60
C ASP A 252 14.34 -6.05 13.30
N ARG A 253 13.38 -6.53 14.10
CA ARG A 253 12.74 -7.85 13.94
C ARG A 253 11.22 -7.73 13.96
N ILE A 254 10.57 -8.59 13.19
CA ILE A 254 9.11 -8.70 13.09
C ILE A 254 8.67 -10.06 13.65
N SER A 255 7.71 -10.03 14.57
CA SER A 255 7.04 -11.23 15.06
C SER A 255 6.02 -11.76 14.05
N LEU A 256 6.11 -13.06 13.75
CA LEU A 256 5.19 -13.77 12.87
C LEU A 256 4.12 -14.54 13.68
N SER A 257 3.04 -14.93 13.01
CA SER A 257 1.91 -15.61 13.65
C SER A 257 2.22 -17.01 14.18
N ASP A 258 3.26 -17.65 13.65
CA ASP A 258 3.75 -18.94 14.12
C ASP A 258 4.75 -18.83 15.30
N GLY A 259 4.95 -17.62 15.83
CA GLY A 259 5.87 -17.32 16.92
C GLY A 259 7.33 -17.12 16.49
N SER A 260 7.65 -17.34 15.22
CA SER A 260 8.99 -17.07 14.69
C SER A 260 9.24 -15.57 14.52
N GLN A 261 10.51 -15.20 14.37
CA GLN A 261 10.98 -13.82 14.21
C GLN A 261 11.83 -13.71 12.96
N VAL A 262 11.65 -12.63 12.21
CA VAL A 262 12.43 -12.35 11.00
C VAL A 262 13.04 -10.96 11.07
N GLN A 263 14.27 -10.80 10.58
CA GLN A 263 14.92 -9.50 10.49
C GLN A 263 14.21 -8.63 9.43
N LEU A 264 13.88 -7.38 9.79
CA LEU A 264 13.18 -6.43 8.93
C LEU A 264 13.95 -6.22 7.62
N HIS A 265 15.27 -6.01 7.70
CA HIS A 265 16.12 -5.83 6.52
C HIS A 265 16.02 -7.01 5.56
N HIS A 266 16.10 -8.26 6.07
CA HIS A 266 16.02 -9.46 5.23
C HIS A 266 14.66 -9.60 4.54
N VAL A 267 13.56 -9.25 5.21
CA VAL A 267 12.21 -9.27 4.61
C VAL A 267 12.13 -8.31 3.42
N LEU A 268 12.67 -7.10 3.59
CA LEU A 268 12.64 -6.04 2.58
C LEU A 268 13.58 -6.38 1.42
N LEU A 269 14.81 -6.79 1.72
CA LEU A 269 15.82 -7.18 0.73
C LEU A 269 15.33 -8.34 -0.13
N ALA A 270 14.73 -9.38 0.47
CA ALA A 270 14.19 -10.51 -0.27
C ALA A 270 13.10 -10.08 -1.27
N SER A 271 12.28 -9.08 -0.92
CA SER A 271 11.25 -8.55 -1.82
C SER A 271 11.88 -7.78 -2.99
N GLU A 272 12.87 -6.92 -2.72
CA GLU A 272 13.57 -6.16 -3.77
C GLU A 272 14.38 -7.07 -4.71
N LEU A 273 15.09 -8.07 -4.17
CA LEU A 273 15.81 -9.07 -4.97
C LEU A 273 14.86 -9.92 -5.81
N THR A 274 13.67 -10.25 -5.29
CA THR A 274 12.63 -10.95 -6.05
C THR A 274 12.14 -10.08 -7.23
N SER A 275 11.96 -8.78 -7.03
CA SER A 275 11.58 -7.86 -8.11
C SER A 275 12.66 -7.76 -9.19
N VAL A 276 13.93 -7.62 -8.78
CA VAL A 276 15.07 -7.62 -9.71
C VAL A 276 15.13 -8.93 -10.51
N PHE A 277 14.99 -10.07 -9.83
CA PHE A 277 15.01 -11.37 -10.47
C PHE A 277 13.90 -11.50 -11.53
N PHE A 278 12.65 -11.18 -11.19
CA PHE A 278 11.55 -11.29 -12.16
C PHE A 278 11.66 -10.27 -13.30
N GLN A 279 12.16 -9.06 -13.04
CA GLN A 279 12.39 -8.09 -14.09
C GLN A 279 13.45 -8.59 -15.09
N LYS A 280 14.59 -9.07 -14.59
CA LYS A 280 15.74 -9.50 -15.40
C LYS A 280 15.50 -10.84 -16.10
N GLU A 281 14.88 -11.81 -15.43
CA GLU A 281 14.82 -13.20 -15.90
C GLU A 281 13.48 -13.54 -16.59
N PHE A 282 12.46 -12.68 -16.47
CA PHE A 282 11.13 -12.92 -17.05
C PHE A 282 10.65 -11.77 -17.92
N ILE A 283 10.54 -10.56 -17.36
CA ILE A 283 9.88 -9.44 -18.06
C ILE A 283 10.74 -8.94 -19.22
N GLN A 284 12.01 -8.64 -18.98
CA GLN A 284 12.90 -8.16 -20.03
C GLN A 284 13.12 -9.19 -21.16
N PRO A 285 13.44 -10.48 -20.89
CA PRO A 285 13.56 -11.48 -21.94
C PRO A 285 12.26 -11.69 -22.72
N PHE A 286 11.11 -11.66 -22.05
CA PHE A 286 9.82 -11.68 -22.74
C PHE A 286 9.67 -10.50 -23.71
N GLN A 287 9.99 -9.29 -23.27
CA GLN A 287 9.90 -8.08 -24.09
C GLN A 287 10.85 -8.13 -25.29
N ASP A 288 12.07 -8.66 -25.12
CA ASP A 288 13.01 -8.90 -26.22
C ASP A 288 12.42 -9.89 -27.24
N HIS A 289 11.95 -11.05 -26.77
CA HIS A 289 11.32 -12.07 -27.64
C HIS A 289 10.05 -11.55 -28.34
N PHE A 290 9.28 -10.70 -27.67
CA PHE A 290 8.09 -10.07 -28.25
C PHE A 290 8.46 -9.03 -29.30
N ARG A 291 9.47 -8.19 -29.08
CA ARG A 291 9.97 -7.24 -30.09
C ARG A 291 10.42 -7.94 -31.37
N GLU A 292 10.97 -9.15 -31.26
CA GLU A 292 11.40 -9.92 -32.43
C GLU A 292 10.24 -10.60 -33.19
N SER A 293 9.24 -11.11 -32.46
CA SER A 293 8.17 -11.93 -33.05
C SER A 293 6.87 -11.18 -33.33
N GLY A 294 6.56 -10.14 -32.55
CA GLY A 294 5.27 -9.46 -32.51
C GLY A 294 4.10 -10.34 -32.01
N VAL A 295 4.37 -11.55 -31.54
CA VAL A 295 3.35 -12.56 -31.20
C VAL A 295 3.53 -13.04 -29.77
N LEU A 296 2.54 -12.75 -28.92
CA LEU A 296 2.55 -13.07 -27.48
C LEU A 296 2.92 -14.53 -27.20
N ALA A 297 2.24 -15.47 -27.88
CA ALA A 297 2.47 -16.90 -27.70
C ALA A 297 3.91 -17.32 -28.06
N GLN A 298 4.49 -16.73 -29.11
CA GLN A 298 5.86 -17.04 -29.52
C GLN A 298 6.88 -16.49 -28.52
N ALA A 299 6.64 -15.28 -27.99
CA ALA A 299 7.51 -14.70 -26.97
C ALA A 299 7.49 -15.52 -25.66
N LEU A 300 6.30 -15.93 -25.22
CA LEU A 300 6.15 -16.83 -24.07
C LEU A 300 6.75 -18.22 -24.31
N CYS A 301 6.63 -18.75 -25.54
CA CYS A 301 7.28 -19.99 -25.96
C CYS A 301 8.79 -19.92 -25.75
N ARG A 302 9.43 -18.88 -26.28
CA ARG A 302 10.88 -18.69 -26.16
C ARG A 302 11.31 -18.53 -24.71
N LEU A 303 10.59 -17.71 -23.94
CA LEU A 303 10.85 -17.57 -22.50
C LEU A 303 10.83 -18.93 -21.78
N ALA A 304 9.81 -19.75 -22.05
CA ALA A 304 9.68 -21.07 -21.45
C ALA A 304 10.79 -22.03 -21.91
N MET A 305 11.16 -22.00 -23.20
CA MET A 305 12.28 -22.80 -23.74
C MET A 305 13.62 -22.42 -23.11
N ASP A 306 13.90 -21.13 -22.95
CA ASP A 306 15.09 -20.64 -22.26
C ASP A 306 15.15 -21.16 -20.82
N GLY A 307 14.00 -21.19 -20.15
CA GLY A 307 13.87 -21.78 -18.83
C GLY A 307 14.19 -23.27 -18.81
N VAL A 308 13.64 -24.05 -19.74
CA VAL A 308 13.94 -25.50 -19.85
C VAL A 308 15.43 -25.74 -20.04
N ILE A 309 16.10 -24.94 -20.88
CA ILE A 309 17.55 -25.03 -21.11
C ILE A 309 18.33 -24.73 -19.82
N SER A 310 17.88 -23.76 -19.02
CA SER A 310 18.53 -23.40 -17.76
C SER A 310 18.08 -24.24 -16.55
N GLY A 311 17.16 -25.19 -16.72
CA GLY A 311 16.58 -25.97 -15.63
C GLY A 311 15.61 -25.19 -14.73
N GLU A 312 15.04 -24.09 -15.22
CA GLU A 312 14.14 -23.19 -14.50
C GLU A 312 12.74 -23.17 -15.13
N ASN A 313 11.68 -23.04 -14.33
CA ASN A 313 10.31 -22.95 -14.84
C ASN A 313 9.94 -21.51 -15.24
N ARG A 314 10.54 -21.00 -16.32
CA ARG A 314 10.28 -19.65 -16.87
C ARG A 314 8.94 -19.55 -17.62
N PHE A 315 7.85 -19.78 -16.90
CA PHE A 315 6.48 -19.66 -17.39
C PHE A 315 5.83 -18.34 -16.93
N PRO A 316 4.67 -17.94 -17.50
CA PRO A 316 3.90 -16.78 -17.05
C PRO A 316 3.54 -16.77 -15.55
N MET A 317 3.58 -17.95 -14.92
CA MET A 317 3.47 -18.20 -13.49
C MET A 317 4.55 -19.21 -13.11
N THR A 318 5.21 -19.01 -11.96
CA THR A 318 6.21 -19.94 -11.44
C THR A 318 5.67 -20.68 -10.23
N TRP A 319 6.20 -21.87 -9.96
CA TRP A 319 5.87 -22.67 -8.79
C TRP A 319 7.10 -23.40 -8.26
N SER A 320 7.15 -23.66 -6.97
CA SER A 320 8.08 -24.62 -6.39
C SER A 320 7.59 -25.08 -5.03
N GLU A 321 8.21 -26.12 -4.48
CA GLU A 321 7.95 -26.50 -3.09
C GLU A 321 8.63 -25.54 -2.11
N GLU A 322 8.13 -25.49 -0.87
CA GLU A 322 8.65 -24.61 0.19
C GLU A 322 10.14 -24.83 0.44
N GLN A 323 10.59 -26.09 0.52
CA GLN A 323 11.99 -26.40 0.80
C GLN A 323 12.93 -25.96 -0.32
N GLU A 324 12.46 -25.97 -1.56
CA GLU A 324 13.22 -25.45 -2.68
C GLU A 324 13.32 -23.93 -2.61
N LYS A 325 12.22 -23.22 -2.31
CA LYS A 325 12.27 -21.76 -2.09
C LYS A 325 13.21 -21.39 -0.96
N ILE A 326 13.13 -22.08 0.18
CA ILE A 326 14.02 -21.85 1.32
C ILE A 326 15.47 -21.98 0.88
N ARG A 327 15.85 -23.07 0.21
CA ARG A 327 17.21 -23.26 -0.31
C ARG A 327 17.65 -22.12 -1.23
N ARG A 328 16.79 -21.69 -2.16
CA ARG A 328 17.10 -20.62 -3.13
C ARG A 328 17.32 -19.27 -2.46
N ILE A 329 16.59 -18.93 -1.40
CA ILE A 329 16.67 -17.61 -0.75
C ILE A 329 17.52 -17.60 0.53
N THR A 330 18.04 -18.74 1.00
CA THR A 330 18.95 -18.77 2.16
C THR A 330 20.12 -17.81 2.00
N GLY A 331 20.71 -17.73 0.80
CA GLY A 331 21.82 -16.81 0.51
C GLY A 331 21.46 -15.33 0.62
N TRP A 332 20.18 -14.96 0.65
CA TRP A 332 19.71 -13.57 0.83
C TRP A 332 19.60 -13.16 2.31
N THR A 333 19.87 -14.10 3.22
CA THR A 333 19.78 -13.90 4.68
C THR A 333 21.15 -13.87 5.34
N VAL A 334 22.19 -13.60 4.55
CA VAL A 334 23.57 -13.49 5.04
C VAL A 334 23.69 -12.27 5.94
N CYS A 335 24.22 -12.49 7.14
CA CYS A 335 24.56 -11.45 8.11
C CYS A 335 25.78 -11.91 8.93
N GLU A 336 26.26 -11.07 9.85
CA GLU A 336 27.40 -11.41 10.73
C GLU A 336 27.18 -12.70 11.53
N GLU A 337 25.97 -12.90 12.07
CA GLU A 337 25.59 -14.11 12.81
C GLU A 337 25.49 -15.36 11.91
N HIS A 338 25.16 -15.16 10.64
CA HIS A 338 24.90 -16.22 9.67
C HIS A 338 25.60 -15.93 8.33
N PRO A 339 26.93 -16.09 8.25
CA PRO A 339 27.71 -15.69 7.07
C PRO A 339 27.40 -16.52 5.81
N LYS A 340 26.70 -17.65 5.97
CA LYS A 340 26.20 -18.49 4.86
C LYS A 340 24.69 -18.40 4.66
N GLY A 341 24.04 -17.48 5.38
CA GLY A 341 22.58 -17.41 5.48
C GLY A 341 21.99 -18.44 6.45
N SER A 342 20.69 -18.27 6.71
CA SER A 342 19.90 -19.09 7.64
C SER A 342 18.63 -19.59 6.96
N ALA A 343 18.48 -20.91 6.90
CA ALA A 343 17.27 -21.54 6.37
C ALA A 343 16.02 -21.18 7.21
N ASP A 344 16.18 -20.97 8.51
CA ASP A 344 15.09 -20.54 9.39
C ASP A 344 14.67 -19.10 9.09
N SER A 345 15.64 -18.21 8.82
CA SER A 345 15.34 -16.84 8.37
C SER A 345 14.64 -16.83 7.01
N ALA A 346 15.12 -17.65 6.05
CA ALA A 346 14.48 -17.82 4.75
C ALA A 346 13.03 -18.32 4.89
N LYS A 347 12.80 -19.31 5.75
CA LYS A 347 11.44 -19.79 6.06
C LYS A 347 10.57 -18.68 6.63
N ALA A 348 11.08 -17.90 7.59
CA ALA A 348 10.35 -16.80 8.20
C ALA A 348 9.99 -15.70 7.19
N ILE A 349 10.89 -15.38 6.25
CA ILE A 349 10.61 -14.48 5.11
C ILE A 349 9.44 -15.01 4.27
N LEU A 350 9.44 -16.29 3.93
CA LEU A 350 8.34 -16.90 3.18
C LEU A 350 7.04 -16.84 3.98
N THR A 351 7.05 -17.16 5.28
CA THR A 351 5.87 -17.06 6.15
C THR A 351 5.30 -15.64 6.15
N PHE A 352 6.14 -14.61 6.19
CA PHE A 352 5.70 -13.21 6.16
C PHE A 352 4.99 -12.83 4.85
N TRP A 353 5.54 -13.25 3.71
CA TRP A 353 5.06 -12.88 2.37
C TRP A 353 4.03 -13.84 1.76
N THR A 354 3.73 -14.97 2.42
CA THR A 354 2.83 -15.99 1.89
C THR A 354 1.35 -15.73 2.23
N SER A 355 0.52 -15.85 1.21
CA SER A 355 -0.93 -15.99 1.28
C SER A 355 -1.32 -17.46 1.12
N ASP A 356 -1.76 -18.11 2.20
CA ASP A 356 -2.32 -19.46 2.13
C ASP A 356 -3.73 -19.40 1.57
N LEU A 357 -3.90 -19.81 0.31
CA LEU A 357 -5.16 -19.67 -0.40
C LEU A 357 -6.25 -20.59 0.14
N LYS A 358 -5.89 -21.72 0.75
CA LYS A 358 -6.86 -22.60 1.42
C LYS A 358 -7.42 -21.90 2.65
N ALA A 359 -6.55 -21.36 3.50
CA ALA A 359 -6.96 -20.61 4.69
C ALA A 359 -7.78 -19.36 4.32
N LEU A 360 -7.33 -18.62 3.30
CA LEU A 360 -8.05 -17.45 2.80
C LEU A 360 -9.43 -17.82 2.23
N SER A 361 -9.56 -18.91 1.47
CA SER A 361 -10.87 -19.39 0.98
C SER A 361 -11.82 -19.73 2.11
N GLN A 362 -11.34 -20.44 3.15
CA GLN A 362 -12.14 -20.75 4.34
C GLN A 362 -12.60 -19.49 5.07
N GLN A 363 -11.69 -18.54 5.27
CA GLN A 363 -11.99 -17.25 5.91
C GLN A 363 -13.02 -16.45 5.11
N LEU A 364 -12.89 -16.36 3.78
CA LEU A 364 -13.81 -15.63 2.91
C LEU A 364 -15.21 -16.25 2.89
N LYS A 365 -15.31 -17.59 2.95
CA LYS A 365 -16.60 -18.29 3.02
C LYS A 365 -17.30 -18.08 4.36
N GLN A 366 -16.55 -18.04 5.46
CA GLN A 366 -17.10 -17.82 6.81
C GLN A 366 -17.39 -16.34 7.09
N GLN A 367 -16.53 -15.44 6.63
CA GLN A 367 -16.58 -14.00 6.88
C GLN A 367 -16.30 -13.22 5.58
N PRO A 368 -17.30 -13.08 4.69
CA PRO A 368 -17.10 -12.46 3.37
C PRO A 368 -16.62 -11.01 3.37
N ARG A 369 -16.74 -10.31 4.51
CA ARG A 369 -16.37 -8.90 4.71
C ARG A 369 -14.96 -8.70 5.27
N THR A 370 -14.25 -9.77 5.61
CA THR A 370 -12.90 -9.62 6.17
C THR A 370 -11.92 -9.16 5.09
N PRO A 371 -11.03 -8.18 5.38
CA PRO A 371 -10.06 -7.71 4.41
C PRO A 371 -9.17 -8.85 3.91
N ALA A 372 -9.16 -9.07 2.60
CA ALA A 372 -8.23 -9.99 1.96
C ALA A 372 -6.94 -9.25 1.56
N PRO A 373 -5.79 -9.95 1.50
CA PRO A 373 -4.59 -9.41 0.87
C PRO A 373 -4.88 -9.05 -0.59
N ARG A 374 -4.43 -7.88 -1.03
CA ARG A 374 -4.35 -7.54 -2.46
C ARG A 374 -3.21 -8.34 -3.08
N LEU A 375 -3.26 -8.52 -4.40
CA LEU A 375 -2.29 -9.34 -5.13
C LEU A 375 -0.84 -9.00 -4.74
N TYR A 376 -0.46 -7.72 -4.79
CA TYR A 376 0.92 -7.28 -4.53
C TYR A 376 1.36 -7.30 -3.05
N GLU A 377 0.46 -7.50 -2.08
CA GLU A 377 0.82 -7.39 -0.65
C GLU A 377 1.42 -8.68 -0.08
N LYS A 378 1.09 -9.82 -0.68
CA LYS A 378 1.59 -11.16 -0.32
C LYS A 378 1.89 -11.95 -1.59
N PRO A 379 3.08 -11.78 -2.20
CA PRO A 379 3.37 -12.24 -3.56
C PRO A 379 3.63 -13.76 -3.68
N PHE A 380 3.55 -14.52 -2.59
CA PHE A 380 3.65 -15.98 -2.60
C PHE A 380 2.27 -16.60 -2.32
N TYR A 381 1.74 -17.37 -3.26
CA TYR A 381 0.41 -17.97 -3.16
C TYR A 381 0.54 -19.46 -2.95
N LYS A 382 0.20 -19.93 -1.75
CA LYS A 382 0.30 -21.34 -1.42
C LYS A 382 -0.97 -22.07 -1.83
N ILE A 383 -0.81 -23.12 -2.63
CA ILE A 383 -1.85 -24.09 -2.99
C ILE A 383 -1.31 -25.49 -2.71
N GLY A 384 -1.84 -26.13 -1.66
CA GLY A 384 -1.30 -27.39 -1.17
C GLY A 384 0.14 -27.24 -0.70
N ARG A 385 1.06 -28.04 -1.27
CA ARG A 385 2.51 -27.99 -0.97
C ARG A 385 3.31 -27.03 -1.85
N TYR A 386 2.67 -26.45 -2.87
CA TYR A 386 3.34 -25.57 -3.84
C TYR A 386 3.13 -24.11 -3.48
N SER A 387 4.18 -23.32 -3.67
CA SER A 387 4.16 -21.86 -3.61
C SER A 387 4.25 -21.32 -5.02
N PHE A 388 3.22 -20.59 -5.44
CA PHE A 388 3.13 -19.95 -6.75
C PHE A 388 3.52 -18.49 -6.64
N GLN A 389 4.16 -17.96 -7.68
CA GLN A 389 4.47 -16.54 -7.83
C GLN A 389 4.16 -16.09 -9.25
N PHE A 390 3.78 -14.82 -9.37
CA PHE A 390 3.46 -14.18 -10.64
C PHE A 390 4.56 -13.18 -11.00
N PRO A 391 5.45 -13.50 -11.97
CA PRO A 391 6.53 -12.60 -12.36
C PRO A 391 6.05 -11.20 -12.75
N TRP A 392 4.90 -11.11 -13.42
CA TRP A 392 4.24 -9.86 -13.82
C TRP A 392 3.75 -8.99 -12.66
N VAL A 393 3.58 -9.56 -11.46
CA VAL A 393 3.35 -8.80 -10.22
C VAL A 393 4.68 -8.47 -9.56
N GLY A 394 5.50 -9.50 -9.31
CA GLY A 394 6.72 -9.38 -8.53
C GLY A 394 7.74 -8.40 -9.12
N ALA A 395 7.82 -8.30 -10.46
CA ALA A 395 8.73 -7.38 -11.13
C ALA A 395 8.35 -5.90 -11.00
N LYS A 396 7.07 -5.58 -10.77
CA LYS A 396 6.54 -4.21 -10.83
C LYS A 396 5.96 -3.71 -9.50
N GLN A 397 5.82 -4.58 -8.49
CA GLN A 397 5.18 -4.21 -7.23
C GLN A 397 5.95 -3.13 -6.47
N ASN A 398 5.21 -2.25 -5.80
CA ASN A 398 5.78 -1.33 -4.81
C ASN A 398 6.01 -2.10 -3.50
N ASN A 399 7.24 -2.61 -3.33
CA ASN A 399 7.66 -3.45 -2.20
C ASN A 399 7.44 -2.80 -0.82
N LEU A 400 7.66 -1.49 -0.71
CA LEU A 400 7.41 -0.72 0.51
C LEU A 400 5.91 -0.69 0.85
N THR A 401 5.06 -0.36 -0.13
CA THR A 401 3.61 -0.33 0.07
C THR A 401 3.08 -1.71 0.44
N ALA A 402 3.59 -2.76 -0.21
CA ALA A 402 3.28 -4.14 0.13
C ALA A 402 3.66 -4.45 1.59
N ALA A 403 4.86 -4.09 2.05
CA ALA A 403 5.31 -4.31 3.42
C ALA A 403 4.44 -3.56 4.44
N ILE A 404 4.21 -2.25 4.23
CA ILE A 404 3.37 -1.42 5.12
C ILE A 404 1.96 -1.98 5.20
N ASN A 405 1.34 -2.30 4.06
CA ASN A 405 -0.03 -2.78 4.07
C ASN A 405 -0.16 -4.21 4.59
N ASN A 406 0.85 -5.07 4.37
CA ASN A 406 0.88 -6.39 5.01
C ASN A 406 0.89 -6.25 6.55
N LEU A 407 1.65 -5.30 7.09
CA LEU A 407 1.75 -5.04 8.53
C LEU A 407 0.52 -4.30 9.11
N ARG A 408 0.02 -3.27 8.42
CA ARG A 408 -0.95 -2.30 8.94
C ARG A 408 -2.39 -2.53 8.45
N ARG A 409 -2.59 -3.18 7.31
CA ARG A 409 -3.92 -3.46 6.71
C ARG A 409 -4.32 -4.92 6.85
N VAL A 410 -3.48 -5.84 6.36
CA VAL A 410 -3.77 -7.28 6.33
C VAL A 410 -3.65 -7.89 7.73
N ASN A 411 -2.55 -7.60 8.43
CA ASN A 411 -2.30 -8.09 9.78
C ASN A 411 -2.45 -6.99 10.84
N ALA A 412 -3.47 -6.14 10.73
CA ALA A 412 -3.67 -4.97 11.60
C ALA A 412 -3.80 -5.28 13.11
N ARG A 413 -3.98 -6.56 13.49
CA ARG A 413 -4.19 -7.02 14.87
C ARG A 413 -3.01 -7.83 15.45
N ARG A 414 -1.79 -7.65 14.93
CA ARG A 414 -0.59 -8.28 15.51
C ARG A 414 -0.36 -7.80 16.94
N ALA A 415 0.22 -8.66 17.76
CA ALA A 415 0.56 -8.37 19.15
C ALA A 415 1.47 -7.13 19.30
N ASP A 416 2.39 -6.92 18.34
CA ASP A 416 3.37 -5.84 18.39
C ASP A 416 2.78 -4.45 18.08
N MET A 417 1.55 -4.36 17.55
CA MET A 417 1.01 -3.11 16.99
C MET A 417 0.96 -1.96 18.00
N GLN A 418 0.65 -2.26 19.26
CA GLN A 418 0.64 -1.27 20.33
C GLN A 418 2.05 -0.76 20.63
N ALA A 419 3.03 -1.66 20.76
CA ALA A 419 4.43 -1.29 21.01
C ALA A 419 5.03 -0.52 19.82
N GLU A 420 4.64 -0.86 18.59
CA GLU A 420 5.03 -0.11 17.39
C GLU A 420 4.45 1.31 17.40
N THR A 421 3.19 1.46 17.78
CA THR A 421 2.55 2.79 17.89
C THR A 421 3.26 3.65 18.93
N GLN A 422 3.56 3.10 20.11
CA GLN A 422 4.34 3.79 21.14
C GLN A 422 5.74 4.18 20.65
N ARG A 423 6.39 3.33 19.84
CA ARG A 423 7.68 3.68 19.23
C ARG A 423 7.58 4.82 18.21
N VAL A 424 6.47 4.97 17.49
CA VAL A 424 6.25 6.14 16.62
C VAL A 424 6.22 7.43 17.45
N GLU A 425 5.51 7.42 18.58
CA GLU A 425 5.43 8.57 19.50
C GLU A 425 6.79 8.90 20.10
N LEU A 426 7.53 7.89 20.58
CA LEU A 426 8.87 8.05 21.13
C LEU A 426 9.88 8.56 20.09
N ALA A 427 9.83 8.06 18.85
CA ALA A 427 10.70 8.52 17.77
C ALA A 427 10.44 9.99 17.43
N LEU A 428 9.17 10.41 17.38
CA LEU A 428 8.83 11.83 17.19
C LEU A 428 9.30 12.69 18.37
N ALA A 429 9.11 12.21 19.60
CA ALA A 429 9.57 12.90 20.80
C ALA A 429 11.08 13.10 20.77
N GLU A 430 11.84 12.10 20.33
CA GLU A 430 13.29 12.20 20.22
C GLU A 430 13.72 13.20 19.14
N SER A 431 13.08 13.21 17.96
CA SER A 431 13.34 14.22 16.93
C SER A 431 13.09 15.65 17.45
N LEU A 432 12.09 15.85 18.31
CA LEU A 432 11.82 17.15 18.93
C LEU A 432 12.83 17.49 20.02
N ARG A 433 13.26 16.53 20.86
CA ARG A 433 14.30 16.73 21.88
C ARG A 433 15.64 17.13 21.27
N GLN A 434 16.02 16.53 20.13
CA GLN A 434 17.22 16.90 19.39
C GLN A 434 17.20 18.37 18.92
N ARG A 435 16.01 18.97 18.82
CA ARG A 435 15.81 20.39 18.51
C ARG A 435 15.63 21.29 19.73
N GLY A 436 15.83 20.75 20.93
CA GLY A 436 15.80 21.49 22.19
C GLY A 436 14.43 21.60 22.85
N PHE A 437 13.42 20.84 22.40
CA PHE A 437 12.15 20.74 23.12
C PHE A 437 12.30 19.90 24.39
N ALA A 438 11.69 20.35 25.48
CA ALA A 438 11.29 19.46 26.57
C ALA A 438 10.03 18.71 26.11
N VAL A 439 10.02 17.39 26.23
CA VAL A 439 8.93 16.55 25.68
C VAL A 439 8.45 15.52 26.70
N GLU A 440 7.17 15.61 27.02
CA GLU A 440 6.42 14.64 27.82
C GLU A 440 5.61 13.73 26.90
N VAL A 441 5.76 12.41 27.06
CA VAL A 441 5.10 11.39 26.22
C VAL A 441 4.13 10.59 27.09
N GLY A 442 2.92 10.36 26.60
CA GLY A 442 1.91 9.56 27.31
C GLY A 442 1.40 10.21 28.61
N TYR A 443 1.37 11.55 28.68
CA TYR A 443 0.88 12.26 29.87
C TYR A 443 -0.62 11.97 30.09
N ARG A 444 -1.02 11.65 31.32
CA ARG A 444 -2.43 11.44 31.68
C ARG A 444 -2.90 12.57 32.58
N PRO A 445 -3.65 13.56 32.05
CA PRO A 445 -4.29 14.58 32.87
C PRO A 445 -5.19 13.93 33.94
N LEU A 446 -5.37 14.62 35.06
CA LEU A 446 -6.30 14.18 36.10
C LEU A 446 -7.72 14.09 35.54
N ALA A 447 -8.32 12.90 35.66
CA ALA A 447 -9.72 12.71 35.31
C ALA A 447 -10.62 13.50 36.27
N THR A 448 -11.64 14.14 35.71
CA THR A 448 -12.69 14.80 36.47
C THR A 448 -13.92 13.90 36.55
N ALA A 449 -14.88 14.23 37.41
CA ALA A 449 -16.14 13.47 37.49
C ALA A 449 -16.96 13.55 36.18
N GLU A 450 -16.75 14.58 35.37
CA GLU A 450 -17.51 14.86 34.14
C GLU A 450 -16.75 14.43 32.88
N ASP A 451 -15.42 14.39 32.91
CA ASP A 451 -14.60 14.06 31.73
C ASP A 451 -13.26 13.39 32.10
N ASP A 452 -12.90 12.37 31.32
CA ASP A 452 -11.57 11.73 31.30
C ASP A 452 -10.98 11.87 29.89
N ALA A 453 -10.07 12.83 29.73
CA ALA A 453 -9.43 13.13 28.45
C ALA A 453 -8.56 11.97 27.92
N GLY A 454 -8.18 11.03 28.80
CA GLY A 454 -7.28 9.93 28.48
C GLY A 454 -5.82 10.36 28.35
N GLU A 455 -5.00 9.44 27.83
CA GLU A 455 -3.58 9.65 27.60
C GLU A 455 -3.32 10.62 26.45
N VAL A 456 -2.43 11.60 26.65
CA VAL A 456 -1.95 12.56 25.66
C VAL A 456 -0.66 12.05 25.07
N ASP A 457 -0.62 11.93 23.74
CA ASP A 457 0.49 11.26 23.05
C ASP A 457 1.80 12.04 23.27
N LEU A 458 1.84 13.33 22.90
CA LEU A 458 2.98 14.21 23.20
C LEU A 458 2.56 15.62 23.64
N ILE A 459 3.24 16.14 24.65
CA ILE A 459 3.28 17.57 25.01
C ILE A 459 4.72 18.04 24.91
N CYS A 460 4.96 19.11 24.16
CA CYS A 460 6.31 19.62 23.91
C CYS A 460 6.38 21.09 24.26
N HIS A 461 7.49 21.55 24.81
CA HIS A 461 7.71 22.96 25.08
C HIS A 461 9.13 23.41 24.72
N GLN A 462 9.22 24.56 24.04
CA GLN A 462 10.47 25.28 23.81
C GLN A 462 10.17 26.76 23.57
N GLY A 463 10.91 27.65 24.24
CA GLY A 463 10.90 29.08 23.92
C GLY A 463 9.54 29.77 24.09
N GLY A 464 8.67 29.27 24.98
CA GLY A 464 7.32 29.79 25.17
C GLY A 464 6.26 29.16 24.27
N VAL A 465 6.65 28.35 23.27
CA VAL A 465 5.70 27.58 22.45
C VAL A 465 5.43 26.23 23.09
N VAL A 466 4.16 25.87 23.19
CA VAL A 466 3.69 24.55 23.62
C VAL A 466 3.04 23.82 22.46
N LEU A 467 3.47 22.59 22.18
CA LEU A 467 2.84 21.73 21.18
C LEU A 467 2.07 20.60 21.86
N LEU A 468 0.84 20.37 21.43
CA LEU A 468 0.00 19.23 21.78
C LEU A 468 -0.20 18.36 20.53
N LEU A 469 0.32 17.14 20.54
CA LEU A 469 0.30 16.28 19.35
C LEU A 469 -0.54 15.03 19.61
N GLU A 470 -1.40 14.71 18.63
CA GLU A 470 -2.09 13.43 18.53
C GLU A 470 -1.56 12.65 17.32
N VAL A 471 -0.93 11.50 17.56
CA VAL A 471 -0.29 10.70 16.53
C VAL A 471 -1.25 9.64 16.00
N LYS A 472 -1.24 9.43 14.68
CA LYS A 472 -2.02 8.39 13.99
C LYS A 472 -1.10 7.64 13.02
N SER A 473 -1.05 6.33 13.19
CA SER A 473 -0.33 5.42 12.30
C SER A 473 -1.32 4.49 11.59
N GLY A 474 -1.18 4.36 10.27
CA GLY A 474 -2.12 3.63 9.42
C GLY A 474 -1.44 2.84 8.30
N TYR A 475 -2.23 2.35 7.35
CA TYR A 475 -1.73 1.75 6.11
C TYR A 475 -1.80 2.76 4.96
N ILE A 476 -1.12 2.46 3.85
CA ILE A 476 -1.18 3.27 2.62
C ILE A 476 -2.44 2.90 1.85
N ARG A 477 -3.32 3.89 1.66
CA ARG A 477 -4.63 3.74 1.03
C ARG A 477 -4.47 3.71 -0.48
N SER A 478 -5.38 3.03 -1.17
CA SER A 478 -5.33 2.95 -2.64
C SER A 478 -6.63 3.31 -3.32
N THR A 479 -7.69 3.64 -2.55
CA THR A 479 -8.96 4.10 -3.12
C THR A 479 -9.40 5.41 -2.49
N THR A 480 -10.16 6.20 -3.26
CA THR A 480 -10.77 7.46 -2.77
C THR A 480 -11.70 7.21 -1.60
N HIS A 481 -12.41 6.08 -1.59
CA HIS A 481 -13.23 5.64 -0.47
C HIS A 481 -12.40 5.39 0.81
N GLU A 482 -11.24 4.73 0.72
CA GLU A 482 -10.35 4.54 1.86
C GLU A 482 -9.83 5.88 2.41
N VAL A 483 -9.44 6.79 1.51
CA VAL A 483 -8.99 8.15 1.85
C VAL A 483 -10.10 8.94 2.54
N TRP A 484 -11.33 8.87 2.03
CA TRP A 484 -12.50 9.51 2.64
C TRP A 484 -12.79 8.94 4.04
N LEU A 485 -12.84 7.60 4.18
CA LEU A 485 -13.07 6.95 5.47
C LEU A 485 -12.04 7.34 6.52
N HIS A 486 -10.78 7.49 6.11
CA HIS A 486 -9.73 7.94 7.00
C HIS A 486 -9.95 9.36 7.49
N ARG A 487 -10.34 10.29 6.61
CA ARG A 487 -10.72 11.64 7.02
C ARG A 487 -11.89 11.60 8.01
N THR A 488 -12.98 10.94 7.64
CA THR A 488 -14.24 11.05 8.37
C THR A 488 -14.28 10.26 9.67
N ASN A 489 -13.51 9.17 9.77
CA ASN A 489 -13.50 8.32 10.95
C ASN A 489 -12.24 8.56 11.78
N THR A 490 -11.06 8.40 11.19
CA THR A 490 -9.80 8.44 11.93
C THR A 490 -9.43 9.87 12.31
N LEU A 491 -9.36 10.79 11.33
CA LEU A 491 -8.91 12.16 11.57
C LEU A 491 -9.94 13.00 12.33
N ARG A 492 -11.24 12.82 12.08
CA ARG A 492 -12.27 13.46 12.91
C ARG A 492 -12.29 12.96 14.34
N LYS A 493 -12.07 11.66 14.56
CA LYS A 493 -11.90 11.12 15.92
C LYS A 493 -10.65 11.71 16.58
N ALA A 494 -9.53 11.80 15.86
CA ALA A 494 -8.32 12.44 16.35
C ALA A 494 -8.56 13.91 16.71
N ALA A 495 -9.25 14.68 15.86
CA ALA A 495 -9.61 16.07 16.14
C ALA A 495 -10.48 16.21 17.40
N TRP A 496 -11.44 15.30 17.59
CA TRP A 496 -12.24 15.26 18.82
C TRP A 496 -11.40 14.92 20.06
N GLN A 497 -10.46 13.97 19.93
CA GLN A 497 -9.51 13.63 21.01
C GLN A 497 -8.63 14.84 21.36
N VAL A 498 -8.02 15.48 20.37
CA VAL A 498 -7.21 16.69 20.55
C VAL A 498 -8.01 17.79 21.25
N ARG A 499 -9.26 18.03 20.85
CA ARG A 499 -10.11 19.06 21.48
C ARG A 499 -10.30 18.82 22.98
N ARG A 500 -10.59 17.57 23.38
CA ARG A 500 -10.76 17.22 24.81
C ARG A 500 -9.43 17.30 25.56
N LYS A 501 -8.36 16.74 24.97
CA LYS A 501 -7.01 16.77 25.53
C LYS A 501 -6.50 18.20 25.70
N GLN A 502 -6.79 19.11 24.77
CA GLN A 502 -6.39 20.51 24.81
C GLN A 502 -6.94 21.21 26.07
N VAL A 503 -8.22 21.03 26.38
CA VAL A 503 -8.83 21.61 27.59
C VAL A 503 -8.14 21.07 28.85
N ALA A 504 -7.92 19.75 28.91
CA ALA A 504 -7.29 19.12 30.06
C ALA A 504 -5.82 19.54 30.24
N VAL A 505 -5.06 19.65 29.15
CA VAL A 505 -3.66 20.08 29.15
C VAL A 505 -3.53 21.54 29.54
N LEU A 506 -4.40 22.43 29.04
CA LEU A 506 -4.41 23.83 29.45
C LEU A 506 -4.64 23.96 30.97
N SER A 507 -5.61 23.22 31.51
CA SER A 507 -5.85 23.16 32.96
C SER A 507 -4.65 22.59 33.73
N ALA A 508 -4.01 21.54 33.22
CA ALA A 508 -2.81 20.96 33.82
C ALA A 508 -1.63 21.95 33.80
N LEU A 509 -1.40 22.67 32.71
CA LEU A 509 -0.37 23.70 32.64
C LEU A 509 -0.61 24.86 33.62
N MET A 510 -1.83 25.06 34.11
CA MET A 510 -2.12 26.04 35.16
C MET A 510 -1.93 25.49 36.58
N THR A 511 -2.17 24.19 36.80
CA THR A 511 -2.30 23.62 38.16
C THR A 511 -1.25 22.57 38.52
N ASP A 512 -0.75 21.81 37.56
CA ASP A 512 0.23 20.73 37.74
C ASP A 512 1.66 21.29 37.65
N GLN A 513 2.23 21.63 38.82
CA GLN A 513 3.59 22.15 38.91
C GLN A 513 4.66 21.13 38.50
N GLU A 514 4.39 19.82 38.63
CA GLU A 514 5.34 18.80 38.21
C GLU A 514 5.41 18.72 36.68
N LEU A 515 4.26 18.74 36.00
CA LEU A 515 4.22 18.81 34.53
C LEU A 515 4.97 20.05 34.04
N ARG A 516 4.70 21.22 34.63
CA ARG A 516 5.40 22.46 34.29
C ARG A 516 6.90 22.36 34.50
N ALA A 517 7.34 21.75 35.61
CA ALA A 517 8.75 21.55 35.90
C ALA A 517 9.41 20.62 34.88
N ARG A 518 8.77 19.50 34.51
CA ARG A 518 9.28 18.58 33.49
C ARG A 518 9.38 19.22 32.10
N LEU A 519 8.40 20.06 31.73
CA LEU A 519 8.41 20.81 30.48
C LEU A 519 9.27 22.09 30.51
N GLY A 520 9.72 22.53 31.69
CA GLY A 520 10.36 23.85 31.86
C GLY A 520 9.46 25.02 31.46
N TYR A 521 8.13 24.87 31.63
CA TYR A 521 7.15 25.86 31.17
C TYR A 521 6.87 26.93 32.25
N HIS A 522 7.17 28.19 31.92
CA HIS A 522 7.02 29.35 32.81
C HIS A 522 5.97 30.37 32.34
N GLY A 523 5.30 30.11 31.22
CA GLY A 523 4.27 31.00 30.67
C GLY A 523 3.06 31.16 31.60
N GLN A 524 2.45 32.35 31.54
CA GLN A 524 1.24 32.70 32.30
C GLN A 524 -0.04 32.56 31.46
N GLN A 525 0.08 32.44 30.13
CA GLN A 525 -1.05 32.36 29.21
C GLN A 525 -0.94 31.11 28.31
N PRO A 526 -1.14 29.90 28.87
CA PRO A 526 -1.01 28.65 28.11
C PRO A 526 -1.85 28.59 26.83
N GLU A 527 -2.98 29.30 26.79
CA GLU A 527 -3.88 29.34 25.63
C GLU A 527 -3.27 30.05 24.43
N ALA A 528 -2.45 31.10 24.65
CA ALA A 528 -1.77 31.82 23.59
C ALA A 528 -0.55 31.05 23.06
N ASP A 529 0.08 30.30 23.97
CA ASP A 529 1.33 29.57 23.77
C ASP A 529 1.12 28.21 23.09
N LEU A 530 -0.09 27.64 23.18
CA LEU A 530 -0.39 26.27 22.75
C LEU A 530 -0.84 26.16 21.28
N ARG A 531 -0.18 25.26 20.54
CA ARG A 531 -0.58 24.77 19.22
C ARG A 531 -0.91 23.29 19.29
N ALA A 532 -1.97 22.88 18.60
CA ALA A 532 -2.46 21.51 18.64
C ALA A 532 -2.53 20.91 17.24
N TRP A 533 -1.84 19.79 17.02
CA TRP A 533 -1.73 19.15 15.71
C TRP A 533 -2.13 17.68 15.76
N ILE A 534 -2.68 17.21 14.64
CA ILE A 534 -2.82 15.78 14.36
C ILE A 534 -1.62 15.40 13.48
N VAL A 535 -0.79 14.48 13.95
CA VAL A 535 0.37 13.98 13.21
C VAL A 535 0.02 12.62 12.62
N ASP A 536 0.02 12.49 11.31
CA ASP A 536 -0.46 11.30 10.59
C ASP A 536 0.68 10.69 9.77
N THR A 537 0.83 9.36 9.75
CA THR A 537 1.78 8.69 8.85
C THR A 537 1.38 8.80 7.36
N SER A 538 0.22 9.40 7.08
CA SER A 538 -0.38 9.54 5.75
C SER A 538 -0.12 10.94 5.18
N ILE A 539 0.10 11.06 3.87
CA ILE A 539 0.40 12.34 3.18
C ILE A 539 -0.86 13.00 2.60
N GLU A 540 -1.96 12.25 2.45
CA GLU A 540 -3.18 12.64 1.73
C GLU A 540 -3.84 13.91 2.29
N PHE A 541 -3.70 14.14 3.61
CA PHE A 541 -4.26 15.29 4.31
C PHE A 541 -3.20 16.24 4.88
N ASP A 542 -1.93 16.07 4.51
CA ASP A 542 -0.85 16.96 4.96
C ASP A 542 -1.14 18.41 4.59
N GLY A 543 -1.09 19.28 5.60
CA GLY A 543 -1.37 20.70 5.47
C GLY A 543 -2.86 21.07 5.45
N GLN A 544 -3.78 20.11 5.64
CA GLN A 544 -5.21 20.41 5.70
C GLN A 544 -5.71 20.60 7.14
N SER A 545 -6.85 21.25 7.30
CA SER A 545 -7.58 21.31 8.58
C SER A 545 -8.70 20.27 8.62
N VAL A 546 -8.84 19.59 9.75
CA VAL A 546 -9.95 18.69 10.08
C VAL A 546 -10.53 19.11 11.42
N ASP A 547 -11.81 19.50 11.42
CA ASP A 547 -12.57 19.95 12.60
C ASP A 547 -11.83 21.02 13.46
N GLY A 548 -11.05 21.88 12.80
CA GLY A 548 -10.31 23.00 13.40
C GLY A 548 -8.82 22.73 13.68
N PHE A 549 -8.35 21.50 13.52
CA PHE A 549 -6.96 21.12 13.80
C PHE A 549 -6.16 20.87 12.53
N ARG A 550 -4.90 21.29 12.52
CA ARG A 550 -3.97 21.04 11.41
C ARG A 550 -3.55 19.58 11.40
N VAL A 551 -3.57 18.97 10.22
CA VAL A 551 -3.01 17.64 9.98
C VAL A 551 -1.63 17.81 9.35
N LEU A 552 -0.62 17.22 9.97
CA LEU A 552 0.76 17.21 9.48
C LEU A 552 1.19 15.78 9.20
N SER A 553 1.79 15.53 8.04
CA SER A 553 2.41 14.23 7.80
C SER A 553 3.61 14.04 8.74
N ARG A 554 3.71 12.86 9.36
CA ARG A 554 4.84 12.46 10.21
C ARG A 554 6.16 12.53 9.45
N GLU A 555 6.15 12.21 8.15
CA GLU A 555 7.32 12.31 7.27
C GLU A 555 7.69 13.75 6.99
N THR A 556 6.70 14.59 6.72
CA THR A 556 6.89 16.04 6.52
C THR A 556 7.50 16.68 7.75
N LEU A 557 6.96 16.36 8.93
CA LEU A 557 7.49 16.86 10.20
C LEU A 557 8.90 16.33 10.48
N GLU A 558 9.21 15.09 10.10
CA GLU A 558 10.58 14.55 10.21
C GLU A 558 11.57 15.37 9.39
N ILE A 559 11.25 15.67 8.13
CA ILE A 559 12.13 16.42 7.23
C ILE A 559 12.36 17.84 7.77
N ILE A 560 11.30 18.50 8.26
CA ILE A 560 11.40 19.83 8.86
C ILE A 560 12.28 19.77 10.11
N LEU A 561 12.04 18.83 11.02
CA LEU A 561 12.84 18.66 12.24
C LEU A 561 14.28 18.23 11.96
N ARG A 562 14.61 17.71 10.78
CA ARG A 562 15.98 17.41 10.38
C ARG A 562 16.62 18.52 9.54
N ASP A 563 15.81 19.48 9.09
CA ASP A 563 16.22 20.55 8.18
C ASP A 563 16.85 20.00 6.88
N GLU A 564 16.24 18.94 6.36
CA GLU A 564 16.76 18.16 5.22
C GLU A 564 15.95 18.43 3.93
N LYS A 565 15.43 19.66 3.73
CA LYS A 565 14.69 20.03 2.51
C LYS A 565 15.51 19.80 1.24
N HIS A 566 16.82 19.97 1.30
CA HIS A 566 17.74 19.74 0.18
C HIS A 566 17.66 18.30 -0.37
N LEU A 567 17.27 17.31 0.44
CA LEU A 567 17.13 15.92 0.01
C LEU A 567 15.81 15.62 -0.75
N LEU A 568 14.87 16.57 -0.84
CA LEU A 568 13.62 16.44 -1.60
C LEU A 568 13.84 16.69 -3.10
N ARG A 569 14.79 15.98 -3.71
CA ARG A 569 15.07 16.06 -5.14
C ARG A 569 15.73 14.78 -5.65
N PRO A 570 15.65 14.48 -6.96
CA PRO A 570 16.38 13.38 -7.57
C PRO A 570 17.88 13.38 -7.22
N LEU A 571 18.47 12.18 -7.13
CA LEU A 571 19.87 11.98 -6.72
C LEU A 571 20.86 12.72 -7.64
N ASP A 572 20.55 12.82 -8.93
CA ASP A 572 21.34 13.52 -9.95
C ASP A 572 21.23 15.06 -9.88
N GLN A 573 20.38 15.58 -9.01
CA GLN A 573 20.14 17.03 -8.81
C GLN A 573 20.58 17.51 -7.42
N LEU A 574 21.28 16.67 -6.65
CA LEU A 574 21.87 17.07 -5.38
C LEU A 574 23.09 17.95 -5.63
N ASP A 575 22.94 19.25 -5.39
CA ASP A 575 24.07 20.18 -5.33
C ASP A 575 24.60 20.24 -3.88
N GLU A 576 25.91 20.04 -3.71
CA GLU A 576 26.57 20.10 -2.39
C GLU A 576 26.53 21.52 -1.77
N ASP A 577 26.29 22.56 -2.59
CA ASP A 577 26.39 23.97 -2.23
C ASP A 577 25.03 24.70 -2.06
N ASP A 578 23.89 23.98 -2.01
CA ASP A 578 22.56 24.58 -1.82
C ASP A 578 22.12 24.52 -0.35
N PRO A 579 22.32 25.57 0.47
CA PRO A 579 21.78 25.65 1.81
C PRO A 579 20.27 25.95 1.75
N CYS A 580 19.48 24.96 1.33
CA CYS A 580 18.03 24.95 1.43
C CYS A 580 17.58 24.73 2.89
N THR A 581 18.07 25.54 3.83
CA THR A 581 17.65 25.51 5.24
C THR A 581 16.29 26.20 5.41
N LEU A 582 15.42 25.58 6.21
CA LEU A 582 14.15 26.14 6.66
C LEU A 582 14.33 27.13 7.84
N PHE A 583 15.54 27.16 8.41
CA PHE A 583 15.89 27.89 9.63
C PHE A 583 17.15 28.75 9.43
N PRO A 584 17.15 29.73 8.49
CA PRO A 584 18.34 30.54 8.18
C PRO A 584 18.88 31.34 9.38
N ASP A 585 18.00 31.76 10.28
CA ASP A 585 18.35 32.49 11.51
C ASP A 585 18.56 31.55 12.72
N GLY A 586 18.68 30.25 12.47
CA GLY A 586 18.71 29.21 13.49
C GLY A 586 17.32 28.67 13.84
N PHE A 587 17.31 27.52 14.50
CA PHE A 587 16.07 26.84 14.87
C PHE A 587 15.39 27.51 16.07
N THR A 588 14.09 27.82 15.91
CA THR A 588 13.20 28.23 17.01
C THR A 588 11.86 27.52 16.91
N ALA A 589 11.17 27.36 18.03
CA ALA A 589 9.86 26.73 18.06
C ALA A 589 8.81 27.51 17.26
N ASP A 590 8.84 28.85 17.33
CA ASP A 590 7.94 29.70 16.54
C ASP A 590 8.15 29.49 15.04
N ARG A 591 9.41 29.44 14.60
CA ARG A 591 9.73 29.20 13.19
C ARG A 591 9.33 27.79 12.75
N LEU A 592 9.48 26.78 13.62
CA LEU A 592 8.98 25.43 13.35
C LEU A 592 7.45 25.45 13.09
N VAL A 593 6.69 26.12 13.96
CA VAL A 593 5.24 26.26 13.82
C VAL A 593 4.91 26.95 12.50
N GLU A 594 5.57 28.06 12.18
CA GLU A 594 5.36 28.79 10.93
C GLU A 594 5.61 27.92 9.69
N VAL A 595 6.74 27.20 9.64
CA VAL A 595 7.09 26.33 8.51
C VAL A 595 6.07 25.20 8.35
N ALA A 596 5.69 24.55 9.46
CA ALA A 596 4.74 23.43 9.45
C ALA A 596 3.31 23.87 9.06
N GLU A 597 2.84 25.02 9.56
CA GLU A 597 1.48 25.50 9.33
C GLU A 597 1.32 26.27 8.00
N SER A 598 2.37 26.89 7.48
CA SER A 598 2.33 27.55 6.16
C SER A 598 2.54 26.59 4.99
N GLY A 599 3.09 25.40 5.25
CA GLY A 599 3.45 24.42 4.20
C GLY A 599 4.71 24.82 3.43
N GLU A 600 5.59 25.62 4.03
CA GLU A 600 6.79 26.17 3.38
C GLU A 600 7.77 25.11 2.87
N LEU A 601 7.78 23.91 3.46
CA LEU A 601 8.55 22.78 2.94
C LEU A 601 8.27 22.54 1.45
N TRP A 602 7.01 22.64 1.06
CA TRP A 602 6.51 22.34 -0.28
C TRP A 602 6.53 23.54 -1.23
N ARG A 603 6.85 24.74 -0.72
CA ARG A 603 6.87 25.96 -1.53
C ARG A 603 7.91 25.82 -2.64
N ASP A 604 7.52 26.21 -3.85
CA ASP A 604 8.29 26.20 -5.10
C ASP A 604 8.61 24.81 -5.68
N ILE A 605 8.22 23.73 -5.01
CA ILE A 605 8.45 22.34 -5.46
C ILE A 605 7.16 21.50 -5.64
N CYS A 606 5.99 22.03 -5.25
CA CYS A 606 4.67 21.37 -5.37
C CYS A 606 3.56 22.35 -5.77
#